data_AF-A0A2V6WZK8-F1
#
_entry.id   AF-A0A2V6WZK8-F1
#
_cell.length_a   1.000
_cell.length_b   1.000
_cell.length_c   1.000
_cell.angle_alpha   90.00
_cell.angle_beta   90.00
_cell.angle_gamma   90.00
#
_symmetry.space_group_name_H-M   'P 1'
#
loop_
_entity.id
_entity.type
_entity.pdbx_description
1 polymer ?
#
loop_
_entity_poly.entity_id
_entity_poly.type
_entity_poly.pdbx_seq_one_letter_code
_entity_poly.pdbx_strand_id
1 'polypeptide(L)'
;PHAMGNGHPRFFGWVNSPPAPIGIVADFLAAALNPSCAGGDHAAIYVERAAVRWLMELIGFPTDGSMGLLASGGSAATLIALAAARHRAATEDGWDVRRDGLQRSRPPLILYVSSDGHSCIQKAAELLGLGAELIHTVGTDDDGRMDPRTL
;
A
#
# COMPACT_ATOMS: atom_id res chain seq x y z
N PRO A 1 -24.83 -13.85 -18.08
CA PRO A 1 -23.57 -13.44 -17.43
C PRO A 1 -23.26 -14.35 -16.22
N HIS A 2 -22.02 -14.82 -16.10
CA HIS A 2 -21.58 -15.69 -15.00
C HIS A 2 -20.68 -14.91 -14.04
N ALA A 3 -20.78 -15.20 -12.74
CA ALA A 3 -19.85 -14.67 -11.75
C ALA A 3 -18.45 -15.25 -11.96
N MET A 4 -17.41 -14.53 -11.51
CA MET A 4 -16.00 -14.96 -11.64
C MET A 4 -15.72 -16.32 -10.97
N GLY A 5 -16.48 -16.66 -9.93
CA GLY A 5 -16.39 -17.96 -9.26
C GLY A 5 -15.54 -17.97 -7.99
N ASN A 6 -15.11 -16.81 -7.46
CA ASN A 6 -14.27 -16.70 -6.25
C ASN A 6 -14.75 -17.53 -5.04
N GLY A 7 -16.07 -17.76 -4.91
CA GLY A 7 -16.63 -18.57 -3.83
C GLY A 7 -16.60 -20.09 -4.06
N HIS A 8 -16.20 -20.56 -5.24
CA HIS A 8 -16.22 -21.98 -5.58
C HIS A 8 -14.95 -22.67 -5.04
N PRO A 9 -15.04 -23.85 -4.38
CA PRO A 9 -13.88 -24.56 -3.81
C PRO A 9 -12.88 -25.12 -4.85
N ARG A 10 -13.09 -24.82 -6.13
CA ARG A 10 -12.24 -25.18 -7.28
C ARG A 10 -11.80 -23.96 -8.08
N PHE A 11 -11.96 -22.77 -7.52
CA PHE A 11 -11.48 -21.53 -8.12
C PHE A 11 -10.07 -21.24 -7.60
N PHE A 12 -9.07 -21.45 -8.47
CA PHE A 12 -7.65 -21.25 -8.15
C PHE A 12 -6.97 -20.25 -9.11
N GLY A 13 -7.76 -19.43 -9.81
CA GLY A 13 -7.26 -18.54 -10.87
C GLY A 13 -6.74 -17.18 -10.40
N TRP A 14 -7.05 -16.77 -9.16
CA TRP A 14 -6.67 -15.48 -8.59
C TRP A 14 -6.51 -15.56 -7.07
N VAL A 15 -5.86 -14.56 -6.48
CA VAL A 15 -5.64 -14.40 -5.02
C VAL A 15 -6.90 -14.05 -4.22
N ASN A 16 -8.05 -13.88 -4.88
CA ASN A 16 -9.29 -13.47 -4.23
C ASN A 16 -9.93 -14.65 -3.48
N SER A 17 -10.11 -14.50 -2.17
CA SER A 17 -10.81 -15.47 -1.33
C SER A 17 -12.34 -15.36 -1.46
N PRO A 18 -13.10 -16.40 -1.06
CA PRO A 18 -14.53 -16.29 -0.80
C PRO A 18 -14.82 -15.22 0.26
N PRO A 19 -15.95 -14.49 0.18
CA PRO A 19 -16.31 -13.50 1.19
C PRO A 19 -16.57 -14.18 2.53
N ALA A 20 -16.03 -13.60 3.61
CA ALA A 20 -16.38 -14.03 4.97
C ALA A 20 -17.85 -13.65 5.26
N PRO A 21 -18.68 -14.55 5.84
CA PRO A 21 -20.09 -14.24 6.13
C PRO A 21 -20.30 -12.95 6.94
N ILE A 22 -19.41 -12.69 7.91
CA ILE A 22 -19.45 -11.45 8.70
C ILE A 22 -19.12 -10.19 7.88
N GLY A 23 -18.25 -10.31 6.86
CA GLY A 23 -17.92 -9.21 5.96
C GLY A 23 -19.14 -8.76 5.15
N ILE A 24 -19.97 -9.70 4.70
CA ILE A 24 -21.21 -9.39 3.98
C ILE A 24 -22.16 -8.53 4.84
N VAL A 25 -22.31 -8.88 6.12
CA VAL A 25 -23.15 -8.13 7.06
C VAL A 25 -22.54 -6.75 7.36
N ALA A 26 -21.22 -6.67 7.52
CA ALA A 26 -20.52 -5.42 7.72
C ALA A 26 -20.67 -4.47 6.51
N ASP A 27 -20.57 -4.98 5.29
CA ASP A 27 -20.78 -4.21 4.06
C ASP A 27 -22.21 -3.68 3.95
N PHE A 28 -23.21 -4.51 4.28
CA PHE A 28 -24.60 -4.06 4.34
C PHE A 28 -24.79 -2.92 5.34
N LEU A 29 -24.22 -3.03 6.55
CA LEU A 29 -24.30 -1.99 7.56
C LEU A 29 -23.57 -0.70 7.14
N ALA A 30 -22.37 -0.84 6.55
CA ALA A 30 -21.61 0.29 6.04
C ALA A 30 -22.39 1.03 4.95
N ALA A 31 -23.05 0.31 4.05
CA ALA A 31 -23.90 0.90 3.02
C ALA A 31 -25.14 1.60 3.62
N ALA A 32 -25.76 1.01 4.65
CA ALA A 32 -26.93 1.59 5.31
C ALA A 32 -26.60 2.87 6.10
N LEU A 33 -25.45 2.89 6.79
CA LEU A 33 -25.00 4.03 7.59
C LEU A 33 -24.29 5.11 6.75
N ASN A 34 -23.70 4.72 5.62
CA ASN A 34 -22.93 5.57 4.71
C ASN A 34 -21.97 6.55 5.43
N PRO A 35 -21.06 6.05 6.30
CA PRO A 35 -20.18 6.93 7.06
C PRO A 35 -19.10 7.55 6.17
N SER A 36 -18.77 8.82 6.42
CA SER A 36 -17.58 9.46 5.86
C SER A 36 -16.45 9.38 6.88
N CYS A 37 -15.42 8.55 6.63
CA CYS A 37 -14.25 8.45 7.52
C CYS A 37 -13.22 9.58 7.33
N ALA A 38 -13.57 10.66 6.62
CA ALA A 38 -12.68 11.82 6.44
C ALA A 38 -12.50 12.65 7.72
N GLY A 39 -13.39 12.50 8.71
CA GLY A 39 -13.31 13.19 10.00
C GLY A 39 -14.58 13.02 10.83
N GLY A 40 -14.60 13.59 12.03
CA GLY A 40 -15.73 13.51 12.97
C GLY A 40 -15.47 12.58 14.16
N ASP A 41 -16.50 12.36 14.97
CA ASP A 41 -16.47 11.50 16.15
C ASP A 41 -17.62 10.48 16.08
N HIS A 42 -17.36 9.33 15.45
CA HIS A 42 -18.36 8.29 15.25
C HIS A 42 -17.74 6.90 15.10
N ALA A 43 -18.58 5.86 15.27
CA ALA A 43 -18.18 4.46 15.34
C ALA A 43 -17.22 4.00 14.23
N ALA A 44 -17.48 4.37 12.96
CA ALA A 44 -16.64 3.92 11.84
C ALA A 44 -15.16 4.32 11.96
N ILE A 45 -14.85 5.52 12.50
CA ILE A 45 -13.46 5.96 12.72
C ILE A 45 -12.79 5.10 13.80
N TYR A 46 -13.51 4.78 14.88
CA TYR A 46 -12.98 3.92 15.93
C TYR A 46 -12.73 2.49 15.46
N VAL A 47 -13.62 1.96 14.59
CA VAL A 47 -13.46 0.65 13.96
C VAL A 47 -12.21 0.63 13.07
N GLU A 48 -12.02 1.64 12.23
CA GLU A 48 -10.82 1.76 11.39
C GLU A 48 -9.54 1.80 12.24
N ARG A 49 -9.51 2.65 13.28
CA ARG A 49 -8.35 2.76 14.19
C ARG A 49 -8.05 1.44 14.90
N ALA A 50 -9.09 0.71 15.33
CA ALA A 50 -8.92 -0.59 15.95
C ALA A 50 -8.35 -1.62 14.95
N ALA A 51 -8.89 -1.68 13.73
CA ALA A 51 -8.42 -2.58 12.68
C ALA A 51 -6.95 -2.30 12.31
N VAL A 52 -6.58 -1.04 12.13
CA VAL A 52 -5.19 -0.62 11.85
C VAL A 52 -4.27 -1.01 13.00
N ARG A 53 -4.67 -0.75 14.26
CA ARG A 53 -3.87 -1.16 15.44
C ARG A 53 -3.67 -2.67 15.48
N TRP A 54 -4.72 -3.47 15.26
CA TRP A 54 -4.60 -4.93 15.25
C TRP A 54 -3.70 -5.43 14.11
N LEU A 55 -3.72 -4.79 12.95
CA LEU A 55 -2.79 -5.11 11.86
C LEU A 55 -1.34 -4.80 12.24
N MET A 56 -1.09 -3.68 12.91
CA MET A 56 0.24 -3.34 13.43
C MET A 56 0.72 -4.38 14.45
N GLU A 57 -0.13 -4.72 15.42
CA GLU A 57 0.15 -5.76 16.43
C GLU A 57 0.47 -7.11 15.76
N LEU A 58 -0.32 -7.52 14.76
CA LEU A 58 -0.17 -8.78 14.04
C LEU A 58 1.19 -8.91 13.35
N ILE A 59 1.70 -7.83 12.76
CA ILE A 59 3.00 -7.83 12.07
C ILE A 59 4.18 -7.43 12.98
N GLY A 60 3.92 -7.20 14.28
CA GLY A 60 4.94 -6.75 15.23
C GLY A 60 5.42 -5.31 15.04
N PHE A 61 4.61 -4.46 14.41
CA PHE A 61 4.92 -3.04 14.23
C PHE A 61 4.63 -2.24 15.51
N PRO A 62 5.48 -1.27 15.89
CA PRO A 62 5.24 -0.46 17.08
C PRO A 62 3.89 0.26 17.01
N THR A 63 3.04 0.13 18.03
CA THR A 63 1.75 0.82 18.09
C THR A 63 1.87 2.23 18.66
N ASP A 64 2.79 2.44 19.60
CA ASP A 64 2.95 3.72 20.29
C ASP A 64 3.63 4.74 19.37
N GLY A 65 2.95 5.87 19.14
CA GLY A 65 3.43 6.90 18.21
C GLY A 65 3.24 6.58 16.73
N SER A 66 2.67 5.42 16.40
CA SER A 66 2.38 4.99 15.03
C SER A 66 0.92 5.18 14.65
N MET A 67 0.69 5.37 13.36
CA MET A 67 -0.64 5.47 12.78
C MET A 67 -0.64 4.78 11.41
N GLY A 68 -1.83 4.45 10.93
CA GLY A 68 -2.06 3.93 9.59
C GLY A 68 -3.43 4.33 9.09
N LEU A 69 -3.72 4.00 7.85
CA LEU A 69 -4.99 4.28 7.19
C LEU A 69 -5.35 3.13 6.27
N LEU A 70 -6.65 2.85 6.14
CA LEU A 70 -7.12 1.87 5.16
C LEU A 70 -7.17 2.53 3.78
N ALA A 71 -6.63 1.83 2.78
CA ALA A 71 -6.66 2.26 1.39
C ALA A 71 -7.63 1.40 0.58
N SER A 72 -8.02 1.87 -0.60
CA SER A 72 -8.93 1.14 -1.50
C SER A 72 -8.37 -0.19 -2.05
N GLY A 73 -7.07 -0.45 -1.85
CA GLY A 73 -6.42 -1.69 -2.20
C GLY A 73 -4.89 -1.58 -2.17
N GLY A 74 -4.20 -2.69 -2.47
CA GLY A 74 -2.74 -2.76 -2.41
C GLY A 74 -2.04 -1.71 -3.28
N SER A 75 -2.54 -1.45 -4.49
CA SER A 75 -1.94 -0.44 -5.38
C SER A 75 -2.00 0.98 -4.81
N ALA A 76 -3.11 1.36 -4.18
CA ALA A 76 -3.25 2.66 -3.52
C ALA A 76 -2.36 2.74 -2.27
N ALA A 77 -2.30 1.67 -1.48
CA ALA A 77 -1.40 1.58 -0.33
C ALA A 77 0.07 1.72 -0.74
N THR A 78 0.51 1.06 -1.82
CA THR A 78 1.87 1.21 -2.39
C THR A 78 2.16 2.65 -2.79
N LEU A 79 1.23 3.32 -3.46
CA LEU A 79 1.39 4.72 -3.85
C LEU A 79 1.58 5.63 -2.63
N ILE A 80 0.76 5.46 -1.60
CA ILE A 80 0.84 6.22 -0.35
C ILE A 80 2.17 5.93 0.37
N ALA A 81 2.57 4.66 0.45
CA ALA A 81 3.82 4.26 1.08
C ALA A 81 5.05 4.87 0.38
N LEU A 82 5.10 4.82 -0.96
CA LEU A 82 6.19 5.45 -1.72
C LEU A 82 6.14 6.98 -1.63
N ALA A 83 4.97 7.60 -1.56
CA ALA A 83 4.85 9.03 -1.34
C ALA A 83 5.42 9.46 0.03
N ALA A 84 5.13 8.68 1.08
CA ALA A 84 5.69 8.89 2.42
C ALA A 84 7.21 8.68 2.44
N ALA A 85 7.70 7.60 1.82
CA ALA A 85 9.13 7.32 1.70
C ALA A 85 9.88 8.44 0.95
N ARG A 86 9.34 8.91 -0.19
CA ARG A 86 9.87 10.05 -0.95
C ARG A 86 9.95 11.32 -0.11
N HIS A 87 8.88 11.62 0.64
CA HIS A 87 8.86 12.79 1.51
C HIS A 87 9.91 12.70 2.62
N ARG A 88 10.07 11.52 3.23
CA ARG A 88 11.07 11.27 4.26
C ARG A 88 12.49 11.41 3.71
N ALA A 89 12.80 10.74 2.60
CA ALA A 89 14.11 10.78 1.96
C ALA A 89 14.51 12.21 1.54
N ALA A 90 13.59 12.96 0.93
CA ALA A 90 13.83 14.36 0.58
C ALA A 90 14.08 15.23 1.82
N THR A 91 13.33 15.02 2.90
CA THR A 91 13.49 15.75 4.16
C THR A 91 14.85 15.46 4.80
N GLU A 92 15.32 14.21 4.75
CA GLU A 92 16.66 13.82 5.22
C GLU A 92 17.78 14.45 4.37
N ASP A 93 17.55 14.66 3.06
CA ASP A 93 18.44 15.41 2.15
C ASP A 93 18.28 16.95 2.25
N GLY A 94 17.53 17.44 3.24
CA GLY A 94 17.36 18.88 3.48
C GLY A 94 16.53 19.59 2.40
N TRP A 95 15.55 18.91 1.81
CA TRP A 95 14.65 19.47 0.81
C TRP A 95 13.17 19.17 1.10
N ASP A 96 12.32 20.18 0.93
CA ASP A 96 10.87 20.04 1.02
C ASP A 96 10.27 19.69 -0.36
N VAL A 97 10.08 18.39 -0.63
CA VAL A 97 9.48 17.92 -1.90
C VAL A 97 8.04 18.36 -2.12
N ARG A 98 7.32 18.71 -1.05
CA ARG A 98 5.93 19.17 -1.18
C ARG A 98 5.88 20.62 -1.65
N ARG A 99 6.88 21.43 -1.28
CA ARG A 99 7.01 22.82 -1.71
C ARG A 99 7.80 22.97 -3.02
N ASP A 100 8.94 22.31 -3.11
CA ASP A 100 9.95 22.57 -4.15
C ASP A 100 9.78 21.67 -5.39
N GLY A 101 9.01 20.59 -5.29
CA GLY A 101 8.85 19.59 -6.34
C GLY A 101 10.12 18.76 -6.60
N LEU A 102 10.12 17.98 -7.69
CA LEU A 102 11.23 17.11 -8.10
C LEU A 102 12.15 17.73 -9.17
N GLN A 103 11.78 18.86 -9.77
CA GLN A 103 12.47 19.43 -10.94
C GLN A 103 13.72 20.25 -10.60
N ARG A 104 13.95 20.59 -9.33
CA ARG A 104 15.17 21.32 -8.93
C ARG A 104 16.38 20.39 -9.07
N SER A 105 17.57 20.95 -9.36
CA SER A 105 18.83 20.21 -9.51
C SER A 105 19.23 19.47 -8.23
N ARG A 106 18.58 18.34 -7.98
CA ARG A 106 18.78 17.44 -6.85
C ARG A 106 19.19 16.07 -7.38
N PRO A 107 19.95 15.29 -6.59
CA PRO A 107 20.21 13.91 -6.94
C PRO A 107 18.90 13.14 -7.18
N PRO A 108 18.85 12.25 -8.18
CA PRO A 108 17.68 11.41 -8.42
C PRO A 108 17.43 10.48 -7.23
N LEU A 109 16.16 10.30 -6.86
CA LEU A 109 15.75 9.28 -5.90
C LEU A 109 15.66 7.93 -6.62
N ILE A 110 16.38 6.93 -6.14
CA ILE A 110 16.44 5.60 -6.75
C ILE A 110 15.58 4.63 -5.93
N LEU A 111 14.69 3.90 -6.61
CA LEU A 111 13.85 2.88 -6.01
C LEU A 111 14.40 1.49 -6.33
N TYR A 112 14.59 0.65 -5.32
CA TYR A 112 15.01 -0.74 -5.50
C TYR A 112 13.79 -1.66 -5.38
N VAL A 113 13.59 -2.54 -6.36
CA VAL A 113 12.46 -3.47 -6.39
C VAL A 113 12.92 -4.84 -6.86
N SER A 114 12.28 -5.91 -6.37
CA SER A 114 12.54 -7.26 -6.88
C SER A 114 12.07 -7.38 -8.33
N SER A 115 12.76 -8.18 -9.12
CA SER A 115 12.29 -8.63 -10.45
C SER A 115 10.91 -9.30 -10.43
N ASP A 116 10.51 -9.88 -9.29
CA ASP A 116 9.17 -10.46 -9.06
C ASP A 116 8.20 -9.48 -8.37
N GLY A 117 8.57 -8.20 -8.27
CA GLY A 117 7.75 -7.17 -7.65
C GLY A 117 6.43 -6.91 -8.40
N HIS A 118 5.37 -6.58 -7.66
CA HIS A 118 4.08 -6.29 -8.27
C HIS A 118 4.14 -5.01 -9.14
N SER A 119 3.53 -5.06 -10.34
CA SER A 119 3.54 -3.95 -11.31
C SER A 119 3.02 -2.60 -10.79
N CYS A 120 2.30 -2.58 -9.65
CA CYS A 120 1.85 -1.33 -9.02
C CYS A 120 3.00 -0.45 -8.51
N ILE A 121 4.18 -1.04 -8.21
CA ILE A 121 5.34 -0.31 -7.73
C ILE A 121 5.86 0.63 -8.82
N GLN A 122 6.04 0.11 -10.04
CA GLN A 122 6.42 0.93 -11.20
C GLN A 122 5.38 2.02 -11.48
N LYS A 123 4.09 1.66 -11.52
CA LYS A 123 3.00 2.64 -11.73
C LYS A 123 3.02 3.75 -10.67
N ALA A 124 3.28 3.41 -9.41
CA ALA A 124 3.37 4.40 -8.34
C ALA A 124 4.60 5.31 -8.51
N ALA A 125 5.76 4.78 -8.90
CA ALA A 125 6.94 5.60 -9.18
C ALA A 125 6.72 6.56 -10.36
N GLU A 126 6.07 6.10 -11.43
CA GLU A 126 5.67 6.94 -12.57
C GLU A 126 4.69 8.05 -12.14
N LEU A 127 3.64 7.70 -11.39
CA LEU A 127 2.65 8.66 -10.89
C LEU A 127 3.24 9.69 -9.93
N LEU A 128 4.25 9.31 -9.14
CA LEU A 128 4.97 10.22 -8.24
C LEU A 128 6.02 11.08 -8.97
N GLY A 129 6.22 10.90 -10.27
CA GLY A 129 7.19 11.66 -11.06
C GLY A 129 8.64 11.27 -10.81
N LEU A 130 8.90 10.07 -10.26
CA LEU A 130 10.25 9.53 -10.11
C LEU A 130 10.79 9.01 -11.46
N GLY A 131 9.90 8.41 -12.27
CA GLY A 131 10.27 7.85 -13.57
C GLY A 131 10.77 6.40 -13.48
N ALA A 132 10.48 5.62 -14.52
CA ALA A 132 10.76 4.18 -14.54
C ALA A 132 12.27 3.86 -14.63
N GLU A 133 13.06 4.72 -15.26
CA GLU A 133 14.53 4.56 -15.37
C GLU A 133 15.25 4.65 -14.01
N LEU A 134 14.60 5.24 -12.99
CA LEU A 134 15.14 5.31 -11.64
C LEU A 134 14.71 4.13 -10.75
N ILE A 135 14.07 3.12 -11.35
CA ILE A 135 13.75 1.86 -10.69
C ILE A 135 14.87 0.86 -10.98
N HIS A 136 15.68 0.58 -9.97
CA HIS A 136 16.67 -0.47 -10.03
C HIS A 136 16.02 -1.82 -9.70
N THR A 137 15.99 -2.73 -10.68
CA THR A 137 15.44 -4.06 -10.49
C THR A 137 16.53 -5.00 -9.98
N VAL A 138 16.29 -5.59 -8.81
CA VAL A 138 17.17 -6.52 -8.11
C VAL A 138 16.76 -7.96 -8.43
N GLY A 139 17.74 -8.81 -8.71
CA GLY A 139 17.50 -10.23 -9.01
C GLY A 139 16.90 -10.98 -7.83
N THR A 140 16.33 -12.15 -8.10
CA THR A 140 15.86 -13.09 -7.08
C THR A 140 16.70 -14.36 -7.04
N ASP A 141 16.75 -15.01 -5.87
CA ASP A 141 17.32 -16.34 -5.70
C ASP A 141 16.35 -17.44 -6.15
N ASP A 142 16.78 -18.71 -6.04
CA ASP A 142 15.98 -19.87 -6.45
C ASP A 142 14.67 -20.03 -5.64
N ASP A 143 14.54 -19.37 -4.49
CA ASP A 143 13.35 -19.34 -3.64
C ASP A 143 12.45 -18.12 -3.93
N GLY A 144 12.78 -17.29 -4.92
CA GLY A 144 12.06 -16.07 -5.27
C GLY A 144 12.26 -14.91 -4.29
N ARG A 145 13.30 -14.96 -3.43
CA ARG A 145 13.66 -13.85 -2.54
C ARG A 145 14.59 -12.90 -3.26
N MET A 146 14.44 -11.59 -3.01
CA MET A 146 15.39 -10.59 -3.51
C MET A 146 16.82 -10.92 -3.04
N ASP A 147 17.79 -10.97 -3.97
CA ASP A 147 19.18 -11.29 -3.63
C ASP A 147 19.90 -10.07 -3.02
N PRO A 148 20.21 -10.09 -1.72
CA PRO A 148 20.81 -8.95 -1.04
C PRO A 148 22.25 -8.67 -1.48
N ARG A 149 22.92 -9.59 -2.19
CA ARG A 149 24.27 -9.37 -2.72
C ARG A 149 24.25 -8.49 -3.98
N THR A 150 23.08 -8.31 -4.58
CA THR A 150 22.85 -7.48 -5.76
C THR A 150 22.14 -6.16 -5.44
N LEU A 151 22.01 -5.83 -4.14
CA LEU A 151 21.55 -4.53 -3.65
C LEU A 151 22.64 -3.46 -3.71
#